data_AF-A0A2X2BGU9-F1
#
_entry.id   AF-A0A2X2BGU9-F1
#
_cell.length_a   1.000
_cell.length_b   1.000
_cell.length_c   1.000
_cell.angle_alpha   90.00
_cell.angle_beta   90.00
_cell.angle_gamma   90.00
#
_symmetry.space_group_name_H-M   'P 1'
#
loop_
_entity.id
_entity.type
_entity.pdbx_description
1 polymer ?
#
loop_
_entity_poly.entity_id
_entity_poly.type
_entity_poly.pdbx_seq_one_letter_code
_entity_poly.pdbx_strand_id
1 'polypeptide(L)'
;MSPKQILINRRGTTIAIVMAISALAGGALAAYLLGLPTKMGLAIASGYGWYSLSGIVLTDAFGPVIGSTAFFNDLMRELAAIMLIPIIVNRYRNTALGICGSTSMDFTLPVLQRSGGVAIVPAAIVHGFVLSLVTPILMAFFTS
;
A
#
# COMPACT_ATOMS: atom_id res chain seq x y z
N MET A 1 -9.36 19.06 -18.92
CA MET A 1 -9.60 17.64 -18.55
C MET A 1 -10.69 17.61 -17.49
N SER A 2 -11.72 16.75 -17.61
CA SER A 2 -12.89 16.78 -16.72
C SER A 2 -12.60 16.11 -15.36
N PRO A 3 -13.04 16.68 -14.21
CA PRO A 3 -12.85 16.09 -12.87
C PRO A 3 -13.36 14.65 -12.74
N LYS A 4 -14.42 14.28 -13.48
CA LYS A 4 -14.96 12.92 -13.49
C LYS A 4 -14.00 11.88 -14.09
N GLN A 5 -13.15 12.29 -15.03
CA GLN A 5 -12.15 11.41 -15.64
C GLN A 5 -10.91 11.22 -14.76
N ILE A 6 -10.64 12.17 -13.85
CA ILE A 6 -9.60 12.02 -12.82
C ILE A 6 -10.07 11.04 -11.75
N LEU A 7 -11.36 11.09 -11.37
CA LEU A 7 -11.94 10.19 -10.37
C LEU A 7 -12.03 8.72 -10.81
N ILE A 8 -12.09 8.45 -12.13
CA ILE A 8 -12.19 7.08 -12.67
C ILE A 8 -10.96 6.78 -13.53
N ASN A 9 -9.78 6.78 -12.90
CA ASN A 9 -8.60 6.22 -13.54
C ASN A 9 -8.66 4.69 -13.42
N ARG A 10 -9.24 4.02 -14.42
CA ARG A 10 -9.36 2.55 -14.46
C ARG A 10 -8.03 1.85 -14.16
N ARG A 11 -6.92 2.37 -14.72
CA ARG A 11 -5.58 1.80 -14.51
C ARG A 11 -5.17 1.88 -13.05
N GLY A 12 -5.33 3.03 -12.39
CA GLY A 12 -5.03 3.19 -10.96
C GLY A 12 -5.85 2.24 -10.09
N THR A 13 -7.15 2.14 -10.37
CA THR A 13 -8.05 1.20 -9.65
C THR A 13 -7.66 -0.25 -9.84
N THR A 14 -7.35 -0.69 -11.07
CA THR A 14 -6.92 -2.07 -11.33
C THR A 14 -5.63 -2.40 -10.59
N ILE A 15 -4.65 -1.50 -10.61
CA ILE A 15 -3.38 -1.71 -9.91
C ILE A 15 -3.61 -1.79 -8.39
N ALA A 16 -4.50 -0.95 -7.84
CA ALA A 16 -4.82 -0.97 -6.41
C ALA A 16 -5.44 -2.29 -5.98
N ILE A 17 -6.38 -2.83 -6.75
CA ILE A 17 -7.02 -4.12 -6.45
C ILE A 17 -6.00 -5.26 -6.52
N VAL A 18 -5.19 -5.31 -7.59
CA VAL A 18 -4.16 -6.35 -7.74
C VAL A 18 -3.13 -6.26 -6.61
N MET A 19 -2.68 -5.05 -6.28
CA MET A 19 -1.75 -4.80 -5.18
C MET A 19 -2.35 -5.27 -3.86
N ALA A 20 -3.57 -4.87 -3.52
CA ALA A 20 -4.25 -5.26 -2.28
C ALA A 20 -4.35 -6.78 -2.13
N ILE A 21 -4.83 -7.48 -3.16
CA ILE A 21 -4.96 -8.95 -3.14
C ILE A 21 -3.59 -9.60 -2.99
N SER A 22 -2.58 -9.14 -3.74
CA SER A 22 -1.22 -9.69 -3.68
C SER A 22 -0.55 -9.48 -2.32
N ALA A 23 -0.77 -8.31 -1.70
CA ALA A 23 -0.26 -7.98 -0.38
C ALA A 23 -0.92 -8.85 0.71
N LEU A 24 -2.25 -9.04 0.65
CA LEU A 24 -2.96 -9.94 1.58
C LEU A 24 -2.48 -11.39 1.44
N ALA A 25 -2.29 -11.87 0.21
CA ALA A 25 -1.72 -13.20 -0.02
C ALA A 25 -0.30 -13.31 0.56
N GLY A 26 0.53 -12.28 0.38
CA GLY A 26 1.86 -12.20 0.98
C GLY A 26 1.83 -12.19 2.52
N GLY A 27 0.90 -11.44 3.13
CA GLY A 27 0.70 -11.41 4.57
C GLY A 27 0.23 -12.75 5.14
N ALA A 28 -0.70 -13.42 4.47
CA ALA A 28 -1.16 -14.76 4.85
C ALA A 28 -0.03 -15.79 4.75
N LEU A 29 0.77 -15.73 3.68
CA LEU A 29 1.95 -16.59 3.52
C LEU A 29 3.00 -16.32 4.60
N ALA A 30 3.29 -15.05 4.90
CA ALA A 30 4.23 -14.67 5.95
C ALA A 30 3.77 -15.18 7.32
N ALA A 31 2.48 -15.04 7.65
CA ALA A 31 1.92 -15.60 8.89
C ALA A 31 2.07 -17.12 8.96
N TYR A 32 1.77 -17.82 7.87
CA TYR A 32 1.95 -19.27 7.79
C TYR A 32 3.41 -19.69 8.02
N LEU A 33 4.36 -19.03 7.36
CA LEU A 33 5.80 -19.32 7.51
C LEU A 33 6.33 -19.02 8.91
N LEU A 34 5.77 -18.02 9.60
CA LEU A 34 6.16 -17.63 10.96
C LEU A 34 5.37 -18.35 12.06
N GLY A 35 4.43 -19.23 11.71
CA GLY A 35 3.55 -19.90 12.68
C GLY A 35 2.61 -18.95 13.42
N LEU A 36 2.30 -17.79 12.82
CA LEU A 36 1.40 -16.78 13.37
C LEU A 36 -0.04 -17.01 12.89
N PRO A 37 -1.05 -16.53 13.64
CA PRO A 37 -2.44 -16.56 13.17
C PRO A 37 -2.58 -15.81 11.84
N THR A 38 -3.25 -16.41 10.85
CA THR A 38 -3.44 -15.79 9.52
C THR A 38 -4.07 -14.40 9.60
N LYS A 39 -5.00 -14.19 10.55
CA LYS A 39 -5.60 -12.88 10.83
C LYS A 39 -4.55 -11.80 11.12
N MET A 40 -3.50 -12.13 11.86
CA MET A 40 -2.41 -11.20 12.20
C MET A 40 -1.63 -10.79 10.95
N GLY A 41 -1.27 -11.76 10.09
CA GLY A 41 -0.59 -11.46 8.82
C GLY A 41 -1.44 -10.62 7.86
N LEU A 42 -2.74 -10.92 7.78
CA LEU A 42 -3.69 -10.15 6.99
C LEU A 42 -3.88 -8.72 7.53
N ALA A 43 -3.92 -8.55 8.85
CA ALA A 43 -4.00 -7.24 9.51
C ALA A 43 -2.74 -6.39 9.28
N ILE A 44 -1.55 -7.00 9.33
CA ILE A 44 -0.28 -6.29 9.03
C ILE A 44 -0.24 -5.88 7.55
N ALA A 45 -0.65 -6.78 6.65
CA ALA A 45 -0.58 -6.53 5.21
C ALA A 45 -1.63 -5.51 4.71
N SER A 46 -2.76 -5.35 5.39
CA SER A 46 -3.82 -4.42 5.00
C SER A 46 -3.52 -2.94 5.28
N GLY A 47 -2.41 -2.65 5.97
CA GLY A 47 -1.94 -1.28 6.20
C GLY A 47 -1.60 -0.53 4.91
N TYR A 48 -1.16 -1.24 3.88
CA TYR A 48 -0.82 -0.73 2.55
C TYR A 48 0.02 0.55 2.54
N GLY A 49 0.79 0.88 3.58
CA GLY A 49 1.68 2.04 3.66
C GLY A 49 1.28 3.06 4.69
N TRP A 50 0.11 2.92 5.30
CA TRP A 50 -0.37 3.86 6.30
C TRP A 50 0.23 3.54 7.68
N TYR A 51 1.54 3.71 7.81
CA TYR A 51 2.30 3.30 9.00
C TYR A 51 1.75 3.87 10.32
N SER A 52 1.22 5.09 10.31
CA SER A 52 0.69 5.76 11.51
C SER A 52 -0.60 5.11 12.00
N LEU A 53 -1.50 4.71 11.08
CA LEU A 53 -2.72 3.98 11.41
C LEU A 53 -2.40 2.52 11.77
N SER A 54 -1.57 1.86 10.95
CA SER A 54 -1.10 0.49 11.15
C SER A 54 -0.52 0.28 12.55
N GLY A 55 0.41 1.15 12.98
CA GLY A 55 1.04 1.03 14.28
C GLY A 55 0.06 1.12 15.45
N ILE A 56 -0.87 2.08 15.43
CA ILE A 56 -1.81 2.30 16.52
C ILE A 56 -2.82 1.16 16.60
N VAL A 57 -3.48 0.83 15.49
CA VAL A 57 -4.57 -0.16 15.47
C VAL A 57 -4.06 -1.56 15.81
N LEU A 58 -2.87 -1.94 15.32
CA LEU A 58 -2.31 -3.27 15.62
C LEU A 58 -1.66 -3.34 17.00
N THR A 59 -1.20 -2.21 17.56
CA THR A 59 -0.79 -2.15 18.97
C THR A 59 -1.97 -2.44 19.89
N ASP A 60 -3.13 -1.83 19.61
CA ASP A 60 -4.35 -2.02 20.40
C ASP A 60 -4.87 -3.47 20.29
N ALA A 61 -4.85 -4.05 19.08
CA ALA A 61 -5.40 -5.39 18.84
C ALA A 61 -4.46 -6.55 19.25
N PHE A 62 -3.15 -6.42 19.03
CA PHE A 62 -2.19 -7.53 19.15
C PHE A 62 -0.98 -7.20 20.02
N GLY A 63 -0.94 -6.03 20.64
CA GLY A 63 0.13 -5.57 21.50
C GLY A 63 1.27 -4.84 20.77
N PRO A 64 2.17 -4.18 21.52
CA PRO A 64 3.14 -3.22 20.99
C PRO A 64 4.19 -3.83 20.06
N VAL A 65 4.50 -5.13 20.20
CA VAL A 65 5.45 -5.83 19.32
C VAL A 65 4.89 -5.93 17.90
N ILE A 66 3.62 -6.32 17.76
CA ILE A 66 2.96 -6.45 16.45
C ILE A 66 2.67 -5.09 15.85
N GLY A 67 2.22 -4.12 16.65
CA GLY A 67 2.05 -2.75 16.19
C GLY A 67 3.34 -2.12 15.68
N SER A 68 4.46 -2.30 16.39
CA SER A 68 5.78 -1.85 15.93
C SER A 68 6.19 -2.55 14.63
N THR A 69 5.94 -3.85 14.52
CA THR A 69 6.22 -4.64 13.30
C THR A 69 5.43 -4.09 12.11
N ALA A 70 4.15 -3.77 12.29
CA ALA A 70 3.32 -3.20 11.23
C ALA A 70 3.77 -1.80 10.80
N PHE A 71 4.12 -0.94 11.76
CA PHE A 71 4.70 0.37 11.50
C PHE A 71 5.98 0.26 10.66
N PHE A 72 6.92 -0.60 11.07
CA PHE A 72 8.18 -0.78 10.34
C PHE A 72 7.96 -1.44 8.99
N ASN A 73 7.03 -2.39 8.86
CA ASN A 73 6.69 -3.00 7.59
C ASN A 73 6.22 -1.96 6.56
N ASP A 74 5.30 -1.08 6.95
CA ASP A 74 4.82 -0.01 6.07
C ASP A 74 5.90 1.03 5.76
N LEU A 75 6.67 1.45 6.77
CA LEU A 75 7.77 2.40 6.58
C LEU A 75 8.87 1.84 5.66
N MET A 76 9.30 0.60 5.87
CA MET A 76 10.31 -0.04 5.03
C MET A 76 9.81 -0.21 3.59
N ARG A 77 8.52 -0.51 3.40
CA ARG A 77 7.94 -0.58 2.06
C ARG A 77 7.97 0.79 1.37
N GLU A 78 7.64 1.86 2.07
CA GLU A 78 7.68 3.22 1.54
C GLU A 78 9.11 3.61 1.11
N LEU A 79 10.10 3.40 1.99
CA LEU A 79 11.51 3.68 1.70
C LEU A 79 12.02 2.84 0.52
N ALA A 80 11.68 1.54 0.49
CA ALA A 80 12.00 0.67 -0.63
C ALA A 80 11.36 1.16 -1.93
N ALA A 81 10.10 1.60 -1.89
CA ALA A 81 9.42 2.16 -3.06
C ALA A 81 10.14 3.40 -3.59
N ILE A 82 10.49 4.36 -2.72
CA ILE A 82 11.22 5.57 -3.10
C ILE A 82 12.54 5.24 -3.81
N MET A 83 13.30 4.26 -3.30
CA MET A 83 14.56 3.83 -3.91
C MET A 83 14.36 3.08 -5.24
N LEU A 84 13.31 2.28 -5.35
CA LEU A 84 13.09 1.41 -6.52
C LEU A 84 12.40 2.13 -7.68
N ILE A 85 11.52 3.11 -7.42
CA ILE A 85 10.75 3.82 -8.47
C ILE A 85 11.65 4.32 -9.61
N PRO A 86 12.76 5.05 -9.37
CA PRO A 86 13.61 5.57 -10.46
C PRO A 86 14.19 4.46 -11.35
N ILE A 87 14.44 3.29 -10.76
CA ILE A 87 15.04 2.14 -11.45
C ILE A 87 14.00 1.46 -12.35
N ILE A 88 12.77 1.26 -11.86
CA ILE A 88 11.80 0.40 -12.53
C ILE A 88 10.77 1.16 -13.37
N VAL A 89 10.50 2.44 -13.10
CA VAL A 89 9.37 3.16 -13.71
C VAL A 89 9.48 3.31 -15.23
N ASN A 90 10.70 3.37 -15.77
CA ASN A 90 10.90 3.51 -17.21
C ASN A 90 10.50 2.25 -17.99
N ARG A 91 10.62 1.08 -17.39
CA ARG A 91 10.29 -0.22 -18.02
C ARG A 91 8.97 -0.80 -17.53
N TYR A 92 8.65 -0.62 -16.26
CA TYR A 92 7.53 -1.26 -15.58
C TYR A 92 6.69 -0.25 -14.79
N ARG A 93 6.06 0.69 -15.49
CA ARG A 93 5.24 1.76 -14.88
C ARG A 93 4.15 1.26 -13.93
N ASN A 94 3.50 0.15 -14.25
CA ASN A 94 2.44 -0.42 -13.40
C ASN A 94 3.01 -1.00 -12.11
N THR A 95 4.13 -1.71 -12.21
CA THR A 95 4.85 -2.26 -11.05
C THR A 95 5.39 -1.14 -10.16
N ALA A 96 5.97 -0.09 -10.77
CA ALA A 96 6.42 1.11 -10.07
C ALA A 96 5.30 1.76 -9.24
N LEU A 97 4.10 1.82 -9.80
CA LEU A 97 2.94 2.33 -9.06
C LEU A 97 2.50 1.34 -7.96
N GLY A 98 2.42 0.04 -8.25
CA GLY A 98 1.97 -0.97 -7.30
C GLY A 98 2.81 -1.04 -6.02
N ILE A 99 4.15 -0.96 -6.14
CA ILE A 99 5.03 -1.04 -4.95
C ILE A 99 4.84 0.12 -3.96
N CYS A 100 4.28 1.25 -4.42
CA CYS A 100 4.04 2.42 -3.59
C CYS A 100 2.92 2.18 -2.56
N GLY A 101 1.95 1.32 -2.85
CA GLY A 101 0.73 1.19 -2.02
C GLY A 101 -0.03 2.52 -1.88
N SER A 102 -0.62 2.78 -0.71
CA SER A 102 -1.38 3.99 -0.41
C SER A 102 -0.57 5.27 -0.57
N THR A 103 0.75 5.19 -0.34
CA THR A 103 1.68 6.33 -0.40
C THR A 103 1.84 6.94 -1.81
N SER A 104 1.25 6.31 -2.82
CA SER A 104 1.32 6.76 -4.22
C SER A 104 0.64 8.10 -4.46
N MET A 105 -0.23 8.54 -3.56
CA MET A 105 -0.91 9.85 -3.65
C MET A 105 -0.20 10.97 -2.90
N ASP A 106 0.76 10.67 -2.02
CA ASP A 106 1.47 11.64 -1.18
C ASP A 106 3.00 11.47 -1.22
N PHE A 107 3.61 10.61 -0.41
CA PHE A 107 5.07 10.55 -0.20
C PHE A 107 5.82 10.07 -1.44
N THR A 108 5.30 9.08 -2.16
CA THR A 108 5.95 8.55 -3.37
C THR A 108 5.52 9.29 -4.64
N LEU A 109 4.50 10.15 -4.57
CA LEU A 109 3.98 10.89 -5.73
C LEU A 109 5.05 11.79 -6.39
N PRO A 110 5.85 12.60 -5.67
CA PRO A 110 6.90 13.41 -6.28
C PRO A 110 7.94 12.57 -7.01
N VAL A 111 8.27 11.39 -6.48
CA VAL A 111 9.28 10.48 -7.06
C VAL A 111 8.72 9.83 -8.34
N LEU A 112 7.46 9.38 -8.31
CA LEU A 112 6.74 8.88 -9.47
C LEU A 112 6.63 9.93 -10.57
N GLN A 113 6.29 11.18 -10.22
CA GLN A 113 6.15 12.26 -11.18
C GLN A 113 7.50 12.64 -11.80
N ARG A 114 8.57 12.75 -11.00
CA ARG A 114 9.91 13.10 -11.49
C ARG A 114 10.50 12.01 -12.38
N SER A 115 10.34 10.74 -11.99
CA SER A 115 10.98 9.61 -12.68
C SER A 115 10.13 9.06 -13.82
N GLY A 116 8.80 9.03 -13.65
CA GLY A 116 7.85 8.47 -14.61
C GLY A 116 7.11 9.51 -15.47
N GLY A 117 7.26 10.80 -15.17
CA GLY A 117 6.56 11.89 -15.87
C GLY A 117 5.09 12.06 -15.43
N VAL A 118 4.52 13.22 -15.77
CA VAL A 118 3.21 13.69 -15.26
C VAL A 118 2.04 12.75 -15.62
N ALA A 119 2.16 11.96 -16.69
CA ALA A 119 1.12 11.03 -17.12
C ALA A 119 0.79 9.93 -16.08
N ILE A 120 1.67 9.63 -15.12
CA ILE A 120 1.40 8.63 -14.06
C ILE A 120 0.57 9.20 -12.91
N VAL A 121 0.56 10.52 -12.73
CA VAL A 121 -0.02 11.21 -11.57
C VAL A 121 -1.50 10.87 -11.33
N PRO A 122 -2.40 10.90 -12.33
CA PRO A 122 -3.80 10.58 -12.09
C PRO A 122 -4.01 9.12 -11.63
N ALA A 123 -3.21 8.18 -12.17
CA ALA A 123 -3.27 6.79 -11.75
C ALA A 123 -2.73 6.61 -10.32
N ALA A 124 -1.69 7.36 -9.95
CA ALA A 124 -1.08 7.33 -8.63
C ALA A 124 -2.01 7.87 -7.54
N ILE A 125 -2.74 8.95 -7.83
CA ILE A 125 -3.75 9.51 -6.92
C ILE A 125 -4.90 8.51 -6.70
N VAL A 126 -5.48 7.96 -7.77
CA VAL A 126 -6.58 7.00 -7.65
C VAL A 126 -6.14 5.72 -6.96
N HIS A 127 -4.94 5.22 -7.27
CA HIS A 127 -4.37 4.04 -6.62
C HIS A 127 -4.24 4.23 -5.11
N GLY A 128 -3.62 5.34 -4.70
CA GLY A 128 -3.39 5.65 -3.30
C GLY A 128 -4.70 5.85 -2.55
N PHE A 129 -5.62 6.61 -3.15
CA PHE A 129 -6.94 6.87 -2.59
C PHE A 129 -7.75 5.58 -2.35
N VAL A 130 -7.79 4.66 -3.33
CA VAL A 130 -8.51 3.39 -3.18
C VAL A 130 -7.92 2.55 -2.05
N LEU A 131 -6.59 2.44 -1.96
CA LEU A 131 -5.94 1.69 -0.88
C LEU A 131 -6.20 2.33 0.48
N SER A 132 -6.08 3.66 0.59
CA SER A 132 -6.36 4.40 1.83
C SER A 132 -7.81 4.25 2.31
N LEU A 133 -8.79 4.13 1.40
CA LEU A 133 -10.18 3.85 1.78
C LEU A 133 -10.37 2.42 2.30
N VAL A 134 -9.70 1.45 1.68
CA VAL A 134 -9.86 0.03 2.00
C VAL A 134 -9.09 -0.36 3.26
N THR A 135 -7.96 0.29 3.55
CA THR A 135 -7.10 -0.01 4.70
C THR A 135 -7.85 -0.04 6.04
N PRO A 136 -8.56 1.02 6.49
CA PRO A 136 -9.23 1.00 7.79
C PRO A 136 -10.28 -0.11 7.90
N ILE A 137 -11.00 -0.39 6.81
CA ILE A 137 -12.04 -1.42 6.76
C ILE A 137 -11.44 -2.81 6.93
N LEU A 138 -10.38 -3.11 6.16
CA LEU A 138 -9.71 -4.41 6.24
C LEU A 138 -8.99 -4.60 7.57
N MET A 139 -8.32 -3.56 8.07
CA MET A 139 -7.68 -3.62 9.38
C MET A 139 -8.70 -3.95 10.46
N ALA A 140 -9.80 -3.21 10.56
CA ALA A 140 -10.86 -3.47 11.52
C ALA A 140 -11.45 -4.88 11.38
N PHE A 141 -11.59 -5.38 10.16
CA PHE A 141 -12.08 -6.72 9.90
C PHE A 141 -11.11 -7.82 10.36
N PHE A 142 -9.80 -7.62 10.22
CA PHE A 142 -8.80 -8.63 10.63
C PHE A 142 -8.38 -8.53 12.10
N THR A 143 -8.56 -7.37 12.73
CA THR A 143 -8.31 -7.16 14.17
C THR A 143 -9.52 -7.48 15.06
N SER A 144 -10.69 -7.75 14.47
CA SER A 144 -11.90 -8.16 15.20
C SER A 144 -11.99 -9.67 15.46
#